data_AF-A3X327-F1
#
_entry.id   AF-A3X327-F1
#
_cell.length_a   1.000
_cell.length_b   1.000
_cell.length_c   1.000
_cell.angle_alpha   90.00
_cell.angle_beta   90.00
_cell.angle_gamma   90.00
#
_symmetry.space_group_name_H-M   'P 1'
#
loop_
_entity.id
_entity.type
_entity.pdbx_description
1 polymer ?
#
loop_
_entity_poly.entity_id
_entity_poly.type
_entity_poly.pdbx_seq_one_letter_code
_entity_poly.pdbx_strand_id
1 'polypeptide(L)'
;MLCGGEALPPDLARRLVAQAGEVWNLYGPTETTVWSARHRLDAADARPALGRPIGNTTLYVLDHDLNVAPVGVAGELYIGGAGLARGYWRRGALTAERFMPDPFGLPGARLYRTGDVARWGEDGVLEYVGRADHQVKIRGFRIELGEIEARLAAQAGVGAAVVVAREAGTGRQLVGYVSGEALDAAALKAALAASLPDYMVPARIVVLERLPLTPNGKIDRKALPPPDRLAASAEHIAPRTPAEAALATIWAELLGQPVIGVTDNFFELGGDSIISLQMVSRARRQGVLIEPRDVFQHQTIEALAALSRDNDVAEDRSEPAHDVLAELSDDQLERLGLDPSCIEDVYPLSPMQQGMLFHSLRDADSG
;
A
#
# COMPACT_ATOMS: atom_id res chain seq x y z
N MET A 1 7.31 -7.55 -18.40
CA MET A 1 6.58 -7.02 -17.24
C MET A 1 7.31 -7.40 -15.96
N LEU A 2 7.44 -6.47 -15.01
CA LEU A 2 8.08 -6.71 -13.72
C LEU A 2 7.04 -6.56 -12.62
N CYS A 3 6.88 -7.58 -11.79
CA CYS A 3 5.96 -7.61 -10.65
C CYS A 3 6.77 -7.81 -9.37
N GLY A 4 6.42 -7.13 -8.29
CA GLY A 4 7.12 -7.26 -7.03
C GLY A 4 6.53 -6.35 -5.97
N GLY A 5 7.07 -6.42 -4.76
CA GLY A 5 6.60 -5.60 -3.64
C GLY A 5 5.54 -6.30 -2.81
N GLU A 6 4.65 -7.11 -3.39
CA GLU A 6 3.69 -7.96 -2.68
C GLU A 6 3.68 -9.38 -3.27
N ALA A 7 3.09 -10.34 -2.55
CA ALA A 7 2.96 -11.70 -3.06
C ALA A 7 2.04 -11.69 -4.28
N LEU A 8 2.57 -12.07 -5.45
CA LEU A 8 1.82 -12.09 -6.70
C LEU A 8 0.76 -13.20 -6.66
N PRO A 9 -0.55 -12.89 -6.73
CA PRO A 9 -1.59 -13.92 -6.71
C PRO A 9 -1.46 -14.85 -7.94
N PRO A 10 -1.61 -16.18 -7.78
CA PRO A 10 -1.46 -17.14 -8.89
C PRO A 10 -2.39 -16.86 -10.08
N ASP A 11 -3.61 -16.40 -9.84
CA ASP A 11 -4.54 -16.01 -10.91
C ASP A 11 -4.06 -14.79 -11.70
N LEU A 12 -3.53 -13.79 -10.99
CA LEU A 12 -2.96 -12.61 -11.64
C LEU A 12 -1.72 -13.01 -12.46
N ALA A 13 -0.83 -13.83 -11.90
CA ALA A 13 0.34 -14.35 -12.61
C ALA A 13 -0.04 -15.01 -13.94
N ARG A 14 -1.02 -15.93 -13.93
CA ARG A 14 -1.52 -16.60 -15.15
C ARG A 14 -2.04 -15.62 -16.20
N ARG A 15 -2.82 -14.62 -15.78
CA ARG A 15 -3.34 -13.59 -16.71
C ARG A 15 -2.23 -12.75 -17.31
N LEU A 16 -1.25 -12.35 -16.51
CA LEU A 16 -0.14 -11.53 -16.97
C LEU A 16 0.75 -12.30 -17.96
N VAL A 17 1.03 -13.57 -17.70
CA VAL A 17 1.78 -14.44 -18.64
C VAL A 17 1.06 -14.55 -19.99
N ALA A 18 -0.27 -14.68 -19.98
CA ALA A 18 -1.05 -14.77 -21.21
C ALA A 18 -1.07 -13.47 -22.03
N GLN A 19 -0.85 -12.31 -21.38
CA GLN A 19 -0.96 -10.98 -22.01
C GLN A 19 0.39 -10.34 -22.32
N ALA A 20 1.39 -10.56 -21.46
CA ALA A 20 2.71 -9.98 -21.54
C ALA A 20 3.71 -11.12 -21.74
N GLY A 21 4.25 -11.26 -22.95
CA GLY A 21 5.08 -12.41 -23.33
C GLY A 21 6.24 -12.76 -22.40
N GLU A 22 6.72 -11.81 -21.57
CA GLU A 22 7.66 -12.08 -20.49
C GLU A 22 7.25 -11.38 -19.18
N VAL A 23 7.09 -12.16 -18.11
CA VAL A 23 6.75 -11.68 -16.76
C VAL A 23 7.83 -12.12 -15.78
N TRP A 24 8.24 -11.22 -14.88
CA TRP A 24 9.18 -11.51 -13.81
C TRP A 24 8.56 -11.19 -12.45
N ASN A 25 8.62 -12.15 -11.53
CA ASN A 25 8.35 -11.94 -10.12
C ASN A 25 9.65 -11.57 -9.42
N LEU A 26 9.68 -10.42 -8.76
CA LEU A 26 10.84 -9.84 -8.12
C LEU A 26 10.60 -9.77 -6.61
N TYR A 27 11.63 -10.12 -5.85
CA TYR A 27 11.58 -10.10 -4.39
C TYR A 27 12.84 -9.47 -3.83
N GLY A 28 12.66 -8.59 -2.84
CA GLY A 28 13.74 -7.97 -2.10
C GLY A 28 13.17 -7.02 -1.06
N PRO A 29 13.62 -7.09 0.19
CA PRO A 29 13.34 -6.04 1.16
C PRO A 29 14.18 -4.77 0.88
N THR A 30 13.77 -3.63 1.41
CA THR A 30 14.49 -2.35 1.25
C THR A 30 15.92 -2.43 1.78
N GLU A 31 16.13 -3.21 2.84
CA GLU A 31 17.43 -3.42 3.48
C GLU A 31 18.46 -4.13 2.60
N THR A 32 18.02 -4.72 1.49
CA THR A 32 18.88 -5.43 0.52
C THR A 32 18.85 -4.79 -0.87
N THR A 33 18.46 -3.52 -0.93
CA THR A 33 18.49 -2.65 -2.12
C THR A 33 17.58 -3.13 -3.25
N VAL A 34 16.29 -2.82 -3.10
CA VAL A 34 15.24 -3.02 -4.11
C VAL A 34 14.89 -4.50 -4.34
N TRP A 35 15.73 -5.26 -5.04
CA TRP A 35 15.48 -6.66 -5.39
C TRP A 35 16.70 -7.52 -5.07
N SER A 36 16.47 -8.76 -4.65
CA SER A 36 17.50 -9.73 -4.26
C SER A 36 17.29 -11.10 -4.90
N ALA A 37 16.05 -11.41 -5.29
CA ALA A 37 15.70 -12.61 -6.04
C ALA A 37 14.76 -12.26 -7.20
N ARG A 38 14.82 -13.09 -8.25
CA ARG A 38 13.91 -13.00 -9.39
C ARG A 38 13.51 -14.38 -9.89
N HIS A 39 12.26 -14.49 -10.35
CA HIS A 39 11.73 -15.67 -11.01
C HIS A 39 11.05 -15.26 -12.32
N ARG A 40 11.34 -15.98 -13.41
CA ARG A 40 10.64 -15.77 -14.68
C ARG A 40 9.38 -16.61 -14.68
N LEU A 41 8.25 -16.01 -15.05
CA LEU A 41 6.99 -16.70 -15.24
C LEU A 41 6.73 -16.82 -16.74
N ASP A 42 6.33 -18.01 -17.17
CA ASP A 42 5.93 -18.30 -18.54
C ASP A 42 4.76 -19.30 -18.57
N ALA A 43 4.33 -19.67 -19.78
CA ALA A 43 3.18 -20.57 -19.93
C ALA A 43 3.42 -21.97 -19.38
N ALA A 44 4.69 -22.39 -19.23
CA ALA A 44 5.05 -23.68 -18.63
C ALA A 44 5.13 -23.58 -17.10
N ASP A 45 5.58 -22.44 -16.56
CA ASP A 45 5.63 -22.20 -15.13
C ASP A 45 5.15 -20.79 -14.76
N ALA A 46 3.88 -20.70 -14.34
CA ALA A 46 3.27 -19.48 -13.84
C ALA A 46 3.26 -19.41 -12.30
N ARG A 47 4.04 -20.26 -11.61
CA ARG A 47 4.13 -20.23 -10.14
C ARG A 47 4.83 -18.92 -9.70
N PRO A 48 4.24 -18.13 -8.79
CA PRO A 48 4.84 -16.88 -8.33
C PRO A 48 5.92 -17.13 -7.25
N ALA A 49 6.91 -17.98 -7.56
CA ALA A 49 8.04 -18.24 -6.67
C ALA A 49 8.97 -17.02 -6.55
N LEU A 50 9.81 -16.98 -5.51
CA LEU A 50 10.83 -15.92 -5.34
C LEU A 50 11.98 -16.11 -6.33
N GLY A 51 12.25 -17.36 -6.72
CA GLY A 51 13.21 -17.67 -7.77
C GLY A 51 14.62 -17.88 -7.24
N ARG A 52 15.59 -17.24 -7.91
CA ARG A 52 17.03 -17.37 -7.63
C ARG A 52 17.65 -16.01 -7.31
N PRO A 53 18.78 -15.98 -6.58
CA PRO A 53 19.47 -14.73 -6.28
C PRO A 53 19.86 -13.98 -7.55
N ILE A 54 19.87 -12.65 -7.45
CA ILE A 54 20.54 -11.80 -8.45
C ILE A 54 22.07 -11.83 -8.24
N GLY A 55 22.81 -11.12 -9.11
CA GLY A 55 24.27 -11.03 -8.99
C GLY A 55 24.74 -10.57 -7.61
N ASN A 56 25.84 -11.14 -7.14
CA ASN A 56 26.49 -10.79 -5.87
C ASN A 56 25.56 -10.85 -4.63
N THR A 57 24.51 -11.67 -4.68
CA THR A 57 23.55 -11.88 -3.60
C THR A 57 23.53 -13.34 -3.19
N THR A 58 23.52 -13.61 -1.90
CA THR A 58 23.35 -14.96 -1.34
C THR A 58 22.02 -15.04 -0.60
N LEU A 59 21.31 -16.17 -0.76
CA LEU A 59 20.05 -16.45 -0.07
C LEU A 59 20.22 -17.73 0.74
N TYR A 60 20.03 -17.64 2.05
CA TYR A 60 20.05 -18.78 2.95
C TYR A 60 18.67 -19.00 3.55
N VAL A 61 18.21 -20.24 3.58
CA VAL A 61 17.06 -20.65 4.37
C VAL A 61 17.61 -21.34 5.61
N LEU A 62 17.41 -20.73 6.77
CA LEU A 62 18.02 -21.16 8.03
C LEU A 62 16.96 -21.60 9.06
N ASP A 63 17.33 -22.54 9.92
CA ASP A 63 16.56 -22.88 11.12
C ASP A 63 16.82 -21.90 12.28
N HIS A 64 16.26 -22.17 13.46
CA HIS A 64 16.40 -21.28 14.62
C HIS A 64 17.83 -21.23 15.18
N ASP A 65 18.65 -22.23 14.89
CA ASP A 65 20.05 -22.34 15.34
C ASP A 65 21.04 -21.82 14.27
N LEU A 66 20.52 -21.19 13.21
CA LEU A 66 21.27 -20.71 12.05
C LEU A 66 21.95 -21.84 11.24
N ASN A 67 21.41 -23.06 11.28
CA ASN A 67 21.84 -24.12 10.34
C ASN A 67 21.08 -24.00 9.02
N VAL A 68 21.72 -24.39 7.92
CA VAL A 68 21.09 -24.41 6.60
C VAL A 68 19.99 -25.48 6.57
N ALA A 69 18.76 -25.06 6.27
CA ALA A 69 17.62 -25.96 6.14
C ALA A 69 17.80 -26.89 4.92
N PRO A 70 17.45 -28.19 5.03
CA PRO A 70 17.42 -29.09 3.90
C PRO A 70 16.44 -28.63 2.80
N VAL A 71 16.66 -29.08 1.57
CA VAL A 71 15.72 -28.87 0.46
C VAL A 71 14.31 -29.37 0.85
N GLY A 72 13.29 -28.58 0.52
CA GLY A 72 11.88 -28.83 0.86
C GLY A 72 11.46 -28.41 2.27
N VAL A 73 12.42 -28.14 3.18
CA VAL A 73 12.14 -27.72 4.56
C VAL A 73 12.03 -26.20 4.63
N ALA A 74 10.97 -25.72 5.28
CA ALA A 74 10.76 -24.29 5.50
C ALA A 74 11.66 -23.77 6.64
N GLY A 75 12.27 -22.61 6.41
CA GLY A 75 13.07 -21.89 7.39
C GLY A 75 13.00 -20.39 7.14
N GLU A 76 13.63 -19.60 8.01
CA GLU A 76 13.69 -18.16 7.84
C GLU A 76 14.70 -17.79 6.76
N LEU A 77 14.35 -16.83 5.91
CA LEU A 77 15.17 -16.36 4.81
C LEU A 77 16.16 -15.29 5.30
N TYR A 78 17.43 -15.50 5.00
CA TYR A 78 18.53 -14.56 5.24
C TYR A 78 19.19 -14.19 3.91
N ILE A 79 19.55 -12.91 3.79
CA ILE A 79 20.15 -12.37 2.56
C ILE A 79 21.54 -11.85 2.88
N GLY A 80 22.54 -12.27 2.12
CA GLY A 80 23.91 -11.75 2.17
C GLY A 80 24.35 -11.12 0.86
N GLY A 81 25.57 -10.60 0.86
CA GLY A 81 26.23 -10.08 -0.34
C GLY A 81 26.18 -8.56 -0.48
N ALA A 82 26.40 -8.08 -1.71
CA ALA A 82 26.69 -6.68 -1.99
C ALA A 82 25.46 -5.75 -1.87
N GLY A 83 24.25 -6.30 -1.92
CA GLY A 83 23.00 -5.52 -1.83
C GLY A 83 22.67 -5.01 -0.43
N LEU A 84 23.40 -5.43 0.61
CA LEU A 84 23.10 -5.05 1.99
C LEU A 84 23.28 -3.55 2.24
N ALA A 85 22.25 -2.95 2.82
CA ALA A 85 22.32 -1.58 3.32
C ALA A 85 23.37 -1.45 4.45
N ARG A 86 23.72 -0.20 4.75
CA ARG A 86 24.55 0.11 5.93
C ARG A 86 23.86 -0.35 7.21
N GLY A 87 22.56 -0.08 7.31
CA GLY A 87 21.73 -0.32 8.49
C GLY A 87 20.62 0.72 8.60
N TYR A 88 19.92 0.73 9.73
CA TYR A 88 18.88 1.71 10.02
C TYR A 88 19.46 3.00 10.60
N TRP A 89 19.05 4.15 10.06
CA TRP A 89 19.56 5.45 10.49
C TRP A 89 19.32 5.70 11.99
N ARG A 90 20.39 5.94 12.75
CA ARG A 90 20.38 6.18 14.22
C ARG A 90 19.68 5.08 15.05
N ARG A 91 19.58 3.86 14.52
CA ARG A 91 18.95 2.71 15.20
C ARG A 91 19.95 1.56 15.27
N GLY A 92 21.04 1.77 16.02
CA GLY A 92 22.16 0.83 16.12
C GLY A 92 21.78 -0.54 16.67
N ALA A 93 20.93 -0.59 17.70
CA ALA A 93 20.45 -1.86 18.28
C ALA A 93 19.64 -2.68 17.26
N LEU A 94 18.68 -2.07 16.57
CA LEU A 94 17.89 -2.73 15.53
C LEU A 94 18.76 -3.15 14.33
N THR A 95 19.77 -2.34 13.99
CA THR A 95 20.73 -2.69 12.96
C THR A 95 21.52 -3.94 13.34
N ALA A 96 22.02 -4.04 14.57
CA ALA A 96 22.75 -5.21 15.03
C ALA A 96 21.87 -6.46 15.14
N GLU A 97 20.59 -6.29 15.48
CA GLU A 97 19.61 -7.39 15.53
C GLU A 97 19.33 -7.97 14.13
N ARG A 98 19.15 -7.11 13.12
CA ARG A 98 18.75 -7.54 11.77
C ARG A 98 19.92 -7.79 10.83
N PHE A 99 21.02 -7.04 10.95
CA PHE A 99 22.24 -7.18 10.15
C PHE A 99 23.32 -7.88 10.98
N MET A 100 23.25 -9.20 11.03
CA MET A 100 24.11 -10.05 11.84
C MET A 100 25.37 -10.50 11.08
N PRO A 101 26.41 -11.00 11.77
CA PRO A 101 27.55 -11.63 11.12
C PRO A 101 27.13 -12.82 10.25
N ASP A 102 27.74 -12.97 9.08
CA ASP A 102 27.51 -14.10 8.18
C ASP A 102 28.46 -15.27 8.55
N PRO A 103 27.95 -16.41 9.08
CA PRO A 103 28.79 -17.55 9.41
C PRO A 103 29.25 -18.35 8.17
N PHE A 104 28.68 -18.09 7.00
CA PHE A 104 28.96 -18.80 5.74
C PHE A 104 29.82 -17.98 4.77
N GLY A 105 29.92 -16.67 5.02
CA GLY A 105 30.62 -15.72 4.17
C GLY A 105 32.10 -15.55 4.49
N LEU A 106 32.71 -14.57 3.83
CA LEU A 106 34.08 -14.14 4.14
C LEU A 106 34.14 -13.45 5.51
N PRO A 107 35.31 -13.37 6.16
CA PRO A 107 35.48 -12.61 7.40
C PRO A 107 34.94 -11.17 7.28
N GLY A 108 34.03 -10.79 8.18
CA GLY A 108 33.37 -9.48 8.18
C GLY A 108 32.13 -9.37 7.28
N ALA A 109 31.75 -10.44 6.58
CA ALA A 109 30.48 -10.51 5.88
C ALA A 109 29.29 -10.46 6.85
N ARG A 110 28.14 -10.02 6.33
CA ARG A 110 26.91 -9.84 7.10
C ARG A 110 25.75 -10.52 6.38
N LEU A 111 24.75 -10.94 7.17
CA LEU A 111 23.44 -11.37 6.71
C LEU A 111 22.37 -10.39 7.22
N TYR A 112 21.38 -10.13 6.38
CA TYR A 112 20.13 -9.50 6.78
C TYR A 112 19.07 -10.57 7.05
N ARG A 113 18.53 -10.55 8.27
CA ARG A 113 17.40 -11.38 8.71
C ARG A 113 16.08 -10.78 8.20
N THR A 114 15.43 -11.44 7.24
CA THR A 114 14.28 -10.85 6.54
C THR A 114 12.96 -10.91 7.32
N GLY A 115 12.83 -11.89 8.23
CA GLY A 115 11.56 -12.28 8.84
C GLY A 115 10.59 -13.00 7.90
N ASP A 116 10.99 -13.27 6.65
CA ASP A 116 10.22 -14.09 5.72
C ASP A 116 10.57 -15.58 5.91
N VAL A 117 9.58 -16.46 5.74
CA VAL A 117 9.76 -17.91 5.73
C VAL A 117 9.72 -18.37 4.28
N ALA A 118 10.74 -19.12 3.88
CA ALA A 118 10.89 -19.66 2.54
C ALA A 118 11.40 -21.10 2.60
N ARG A 119 11.38 -21.79 1.46
CA ARG A 119 12.01 -23.10 1.28
C ARG A 119 12.59 -23.24 -0.11
N TRP A 120 13.66 -24.00 -0.24
CA TRP A 120 14.19 -24.38 -1.54
C TRP A 120 13.40 -25.57 -2.11
N GLY A 121 12.94 -25.45 -3.35
CA GLY A 121 12.47 -26.58 -4.15
C GLY A 121 13.64 -27.44 -4.64
N GLU A 122 13.33 -28.67 -5.06
CA GLU A 122 14.32 -29.59 -5.65
C GLU A 122 14.91 -29.06 -6.96
N ASP A 123 14.18 -28.17 -7.64
CA ASP A 123 14.59 -27.44 -8.86
C ASP A 123 15.53 -26.25 -8.57
N GLY A 124 15.88 -26.01 -7.29
CA GLY A 124 16.68 -24.87 -6.88
C GLY A 124 15.95 -23.55 -7.08
N VAL A 125 14.63 -23.55 -6.94
CA VAL A 125 13.77 -22.36 -6.94
C VAL A 125 13.31 -22.09 -5.52
N LEU A 126 13.47 -20.85 -5.06
CA LEU A 126 13.04 -20.43 -3.72
C LEU A 126 11.54 -20.15 -3.73
N GLU A 127 10.80 -20.84 -2.86
CA GLU A 127 9.37 -20.66 -2.67
C GLU A 127 9.11 -19.82 -1.41
N TYR A 128 8.17 -18.87 -1.51
CA TYR A 128 7.69 -18.11 -0.36
C TYR A 128 6.64 -18.91 0.40
N VAL A 129 6.80 -19.03 1.71
CA VAL A 129 5.85 -19.73 2.60
C VAL A 129 5.01 -18.73 3.39
N GLY A 130 5.61 -17.63 3.85
CA GLY A 130 4.93 -16.64 4.68
C GLY A 130 5.91 -15.75 5.42
N ARG A 131 5.48 -15.19 6.55
CA ARG A 131 6.34 -14.45 7.48
C ARG A 131 6.47 -15.18 8.80
N ALA A 132 7.67 -15.11 9.38
CA ALA A 132 7.97 -15.60 10.71
C ALA A 132 7.46 -14.62 11.78
N ASP A 133 7.42 -13.33 11.44
CA ASP A 133 6.85 -12.27 12.27
C ASP A 133 5.42 -11.88 11.82
N HIS A 134 4.86 -10.87 12.49
CA HIS A 134 3.52 -10.37 12.24
C HIS A 134 3.48 -9.17 11.28
N GLN A 135 4.55 -8.89 10.52
CA GLN A 135 4.51 -7.81 9.54
C GLN A 135 3.53 -8.13 8.42
N VAL A 136 2.89 -7.09 7.91
CA VAL A 136 1.92 -7.21 6.82
C VAL A 136 2.24 -6.21 5.73
N LYS A 137 1.92 -6.56 4.49
CA LYS A 137 1.92 -5.61 3.39
C LYS A 137 0.49 -5.20 3.08
N ILE A 138 0.23 -3.91 3.14
CA ILE A 138 -1.08 -3.33 2.89
C ILE A 138 -0.87 -2.10 2.02
N ARG A 139 -1.49 -2.08 0.84
CA ARG A 139 -1.44 -0.94 -0.11
C ARG A 139 -0.01 -0.55 -0.47
N GLY A 140 0.88 -1.54 -0.65
CA GLY A 140 2.30 -1.32 -0.95
C GLY A 140 3.17 -0.89 0.23
N PHE A 141 2.60 -0.66 1.42
CA PHE A 141 3.36 -0.34 2.63
C PHE A 141 3.69 -1.62 3.41
N ARG A 142 4.96 -1.73 3.82
CA ARG A 142 5.40 -2.73 4.79
C ARG A 142 5.12 -2.20 6.19
N ILE A 143 4.17 -2.83 6.88
CA ILE A 143 3.67 -2.37 8.17
C ILE A 143 4.10 -3.31 9.27
N GLU A 144 4.68 -2.70 10.29
CA GLU A 144 5.27 -3.31 11.46
C GLU A 144 4.22 -3.32 12.58
N LEU A 145 3.37 -4.35 12.65
CA LEU A 145 2.18 -4.36 13.51
C LEU A 145 2.51 -4.10 14.99
N GLY A 146 3.66 -4.59 15.46
CA GLY A 146 4.13 -4.36 16.82
C GLY A 146 4.36 -2.88 17.17
N GLU A 147 4.69 -2.03 16.19
CA GLU A 147 4.81 -0.59 16.41
C GLU A 147 3.45 0.03 16.76
N ILE A 148 2.40 -0.36 16.04
CA ILE A 148 1.04 0.11 16.28
C ILE A 148 0.51 -0.43 17.61
N GLU A 149 0.75 -1.72 17.89
CA GLU A 149 0.42 -2.36 19.17
C GLU A 149 1.06 -1.61 20.36
N ALA A 150 2.35 -1.26 20.26
CA ALA A 150 3.05 -0.51 21.30
C ALA A 150 2.47 0.90 21.51
N ARG A 151 2.05 1.58 20.44
CA ARG A 151 1.41 2.91 20.52
C ARG A 151 0.02 2.85 21.14
N LEU A 152 -0.76 1.81 20.85
CA LEU A 152 -2.04 1.54 21.49
C LEU A 152 -1.86 1.22 22.98
N ALA A 153 -0.91 0.35 23.32
CA ALA A 153 -0.62 -0.03 24.70
C ALA A 153 -0.10 1.14 25.56
N ALA A 154 0.45 2.19 24.94
CA ALA A 154 0.88 3.40 25.62
C ALA A 154 -0.28 4.37 25.95
N GLN A 155 -1.49 4.15 25.42
CA GLN A 155 -2.66 4.99 25.72
C GLN A 155 -3.23 4.68 27.10
N ALA A 156 -3.74 5.70 27.78
CA ALA A 156 -4.35 5.54 29.10
C ALA A 156 -5.53 4.56 29.06
N GLY A 157 -5.60 3.69 30.07
CA GLY A 157 -6.65 2.69 30.22
C GLY A 157 -6.47 1.41 29.39
N VAL A 158 -5.54 1.37 28.42
CA VAL A 158 -5.29 0.16 27.60
C VAL A 158 -4.43 -0.83 28.38
N GLY A 159 -4.98 -1.99 28.70
CA GLY A 159 -4.26 -3.08 29.37
C GLY A 159 -3.54 -4.02 28.41
N ALA A 160 -4.13 -4.25 27.23
CA ALA A 160 -3.50 -5.03 26.16
C ALA A 160 -4.00 -4.59 24.79
N ALA A 161 -3.14 -4.71 23.77
CA ALA A 161 -3.45 -4.38 22.39
C ALA A 161 -2.87 -5.44 21.44
N VAL A 162 -3.60 -5.74 20.38
CA VAL A 162 -3.14 -6.58 19.26
C VAL A 162 -3.66 -6.01 17.95
N VAL A 163 -2.82 -5.96 16.93
CA VAL A 163 -3.21 -5.49 15.60
C VAL A 163 -3.08 -6.65 14.62
N VAL A 164 -4.05 -6.75 13.70
CA VAL A 164 -4.05 -7.76 12.64
C VAL A 164 -4.49 -7.15 11.31
N ALA A 165 -4.00 -7.72 10.21
CA ALA A 165 -4.58 -7.46 8.90
C ALA A 165 -5.78 -8.38 8.67
N ARG A 166 -6.90 -7.81 8.20
CA ARG A 166 -8.11 -8.52 7.80
C ARG A 166 -8.45 -8.16 6.34
N GLU A 167 -9.07 -9.07 5.62
CA GLU A 167 -9.60 -8.80 4.28
C GLU A 167 -10.76 -7.81 4.36
N ALA A 168 -10.85 -6.90 3.39
CA ALA A 168 -11.91 -5.90 3.28
C ALA A 168 -12.09 -5.47 1.82
N GLY A 169 -13.27 -5.71 1.25
CA GLY A 169 -13.52 -5.51 -0.17
C GLY A 169 -12.53 -6.32 -1.01
N THR A 170 -11.81 -5.63 -1.90
CA THR A 170 -10.77 -6.21 -2.78
C THR A 170 -9.37 -6.23 -2.15
N GLY A 171 -9.20 -5.71 -0.94
CA GLY A 171 -7.89 -5.51 -0.31
C GLY A 171 -7.79 -6.01 1.13
N ARG A 172 -6.83 -5.45 1.87
CA ARG A 172 -6.64 -5.69 3.31
C ARG A 172 -6.67 -4.38 4.09
N GLN A 173 -7.12 -4.47 5.33
CA GLN A 173 -7.12 -3.37 6.29
C GLN A 173 -6.56 -3.79 7.64
N LEU A 174 -6.05 -2.82 8.39
CA LEU A 174 -5.62 -3.00 9.76
C LEU A 174 -6.80 -2.92 10.71
N VAL A 175 -6.88 -3.86 11.65
CA VAL A 175 -7.84 -3.84 12.76
C VAL A 175 -7.07 -3.98 14.06
N GLY A 176 -7.26 -3.00 14.96
CA GLY A 176 -6.72 -3.03 16.31
C GLY A 176 -7.75 -3.59 17.29
N TYR A 177 -7.36 -4.53 18.15
CA TYR A 177 -8.17 -5.02 19.26
C TYR A 177 -7.51 -4.59 20.55
N VAL A 178 -8.29 -4.01 21.44
CA VAL A 178 -7.82 -3.51 22.74
C VAL A 178 -8.69 -4.04 23.87
N SER A 179 -8.11 -4.24 25.03
CA SER A 179 -8.85 -4.53 26.27
C SER A 179 -8.31 -3.66 27.40
N GLY A 180 -9.19 -3.20 28.30
CA GLY A 180 -8.85 -2.27 29.34
C GLY A 180 -10.06 -1.56 29.92
N GLU A 181 -9.83 -0.45 30.62
CA GLU A 181 -10.87 0.30 31.34
C GLU A 181 -11.20 1.62 30.63
N ALA A 182 -12.50 1.95 30.56
CA ALA A 182 -13.00 3.22 30.02
C ALA A 182 -12.42 3.61 28.64
N LEU A 183 -12.29 2.63 27.74
CA LEU A 183 -11.71 2.82 26.42
C LEU A 183 -12.73 3.41 25.43
N ASP A 184 -12.29 4.45 24.72
CA ASP A 184 -13.01 5.00 23.56
C ASP A 184 -12.20 4.74 22.28
N ALA A 185 -12.77 3.93 21.38
CA ALA A 185 -12.15 3.57 20.11
C ALA A 185 -11.86 4.79 19.22
N ALA A 186 -12.73 5.81 19.24
CA ALA A 186 -12.55 7.01 18.42
C ALA A 186 -11.37 7.85 18.93
N ALA A 187 -11.29 8.05 20.25
CA ALA A 187 -10.16 8.74 20.88
C ALA A 187 -8.83 8.03 20.65
N LEU A 188 -8.80 6.68 20.74
CA LEU A 188 -7.61 5.89 20.45
C LEU A 188 -7.17 6.04 18.98
N LYS A 189 -8.11 6.01 18.03
CA LYS A 189 -7.82 6.18 16.60
C LYS A 189 -7.23 7.56 16.32
N ALA A 190 -7.79 8.61 16.94
CA ALA A 190 -7.27 9.98 16.83
C ALA A 190 -5.86 10.12 17.40
N ALA A 191 -5.58 9.50 18.56
CA ALA A 191 -4.25 9.52 19.17
C ALA A 191 -3.19 8.82 18.30
N LEU A 192 -3.56 7.72 17.64
CA LEU A 192 -2.67 7.07 16.67
C LEU A 192 -2.42 7.95 15.44
N ALA A 193 -3.46 8.55 14.87
CA ALA A 193 -3.33 9.44 13.70
C ALA A 193 -2.44 10.66 13.97
N ALA A 194 -2.37 11.14 15.21
CA ALA A 194 -1.49 12.24 15.58
C ALA A 194 0.01 11.85 15.63
N SER A 195 0.35 10.56 15.66
CA SER A 195 1.72 10.07 15.90
C SER A 195 2.24 9.05 14.88
N LEU A 196 1.36 8.52 14.03
CA LEU A 196 1.68 7.53 13.01
C LEU A 196 1.24 8.03 11.63
N PRO A 197 1.92 7.62 10.54
CA PRO A 197 1.41 7.81 9.19
C PRO A 197 0.03 7.17 9.00
N ASP A 198 -0.81 7.76 8.17
CA ASP A 198 -2.20 7.31 7.93
C ASP A 198 -2.32 5.82 7.59
N TYR A 199 -1.39 5.28 6.80
CA TYR A 199 -1.41 3.87 6.40
C TYR A 199 -1.17 2.89 7.56
N MET A 200 -0.61 3.35 8.68
CA MET A 200 -0.40 2.55 9.90
C MET A 200 -1.57 2.65 10.89
N VAL A 201 -2.48 3.61 10.71
CA VAL A 201 -3.62 3.79 11.61
C VAL A 201 -4.64 2.68 11.31
N PRO A 202 -5.04 1.86 12.30
CA PRO A 202 -6.08 0.87 12.11
C PRO A 202 -7.36 1.51 11.59
N ALA A 203 -7.92 0.90 10.54
CA ALA A 203 -9.20 1.34 10.00
C ALA A 203 -10.28 1.20 11.06
N ARG A 204 -10.24 0.13 11.87
CA ARG A 204 -11.13 -0.08 13.01
C ARG A 204 -10.36 -0.39 14.29
N ILE A 205 -10.86 0.11 15.42
CA ILE A 205 -10.43 -0.28 16.77
C ILE A 205 -11.61 -0.94 17.47
N VAL A 206 -11.41 -2.17 17.92
CA VAL A 206 -12.42 -3.00 18.57
C VAL A 206 -12.07 -3.15 20.04
N VAL A 207 -12.96 -2.71 20.92
CA VAL A 207 -12.80 -2.88 22.37
C VAL A 207 -13.40 -4.23 22.77
N LEU A 208 -12.60 -5.06 23.44
CA LEU A 208 -13.00 -6.34 23.99
C LEU A 208 -12.84 -6.32 25.51
N GLU A 209 -13.70 -7.06 26.22
CA GLU A 209 -13.54 -7.28 27.66
C GLU A 209 -12.19 -7.95 27.97
N ARG A 210 -11.78 -8.91 27.12
CA ARG A 210 -10.48 -9.59 27.20
C ARG A 210 -10.02 -10.08 25.83
N LEU A 211 -8.72 -10.02 25.58
CA LEU A 211 -8.13 -10.65 24.40
C LEU A 211 -8.13 -12.18 24.54
N PRO A 212 -8.44 -12.94 23.47
CA PRO A 212 -8.34 -14.39 23.49
C PRO A 212 -6.88 -14.81 23.64
N LEU A 213 -6.64 -15.84 24.46
CA LEU A 213 -5.33 -16.40 24.71
C LEU A 213 -5.29 -17.87 24.27
N THR A 214 -4.16 -18.29 23.74
CA THR A 214 -3.78 -19.70 23.53
C THR A 214 -3.62 -20.41 24.88
N PRO A 215 -3.59 -21.75 24.92
CA PRO A 215 -3.29 -22.51 26.14
C PRO A 215 -1.96 -22.13 26.81
N ASN A 216 -1.00 -21.62 26.03
CA ASN A 216 0.30 -21.17 26.50
C ASN A 216 0.32 -19.70 26.98
N GLY A 217 -0.85 -19.06 27.13
CA GLY A 217 -0.97 -17.68 27.61
C GLY A 217 -0.60 -16.59 26.62
N LYS A 218 -0.25 -16.92 25.36
CA LYS A 218 -0.02 -15.95 24.29
C LYS A 218 -1.34 -15.53 23.65
N ILE A 219 -1.45 -14.31 23.11
CA ILE A 219 -2.64 -13.84 22.38
C ILE A 219 -2.94 -14.74 21.18
N ASP A 220 -4.17 -15.25 21.10
CA ASP A 220 -4.66 -16.06 19.99
C ASP A 220 -5.28 -15.17 18.90
N ARG A 221 -4.46 -14.75 17.95
CA ARG A 221 -4.88 -13.92 16.81
C ARG A 221 -5.93 -14.58 15.91
N LYS A 222 -5.99 -15.92 15.90
CA LYS A 222 -6.96 -16.68 15.08
C LYS A 222 -8.34 -16.69 15.74
N ALA A 223 -8.39 -16.61 17.07
CA ALA A 223 -9.63 -16.56 17.84
C ALA A 223 -10.21 -15.13 17.98
N LEU A 224 -9.53 -14.10 17.46
CA LEU A 224 -10.06 -12.73 17.46
C LEU A 224 -11.35 -12.64 16.65
N PRO A 225 -12.43 -12.05 17.21
CA PRO A 225 -13.72 -11.94 16.53
C PRO A 225 -13.59 -11.09 15.26
N PRO A 226 -14.39 -11.35 14.20
CA PRO A 226 -14.39 -10.49 13.03
C PRO A 226 -14.95 -9.10 13.40
N PRO A 227 -14.41 -8.01 12.84
CA PRO A 227 -14.79 -6.64 13.20
C PRO A 227 -16.28 -6.37 12.92
N ASP A 228 -16.83 -6.94 11.85
CA ASP A 228 -18.20 -6.70 11.40
C ASP A 228 -19.25 -7.29 12.36
N ARG A 229 -18.90 -8.32 13.14
CA ARG A 229 -19.79 -8.89 14.17
C ARG A 229 -20.01 -7.95 15.36
N LEU A 230 -19.13 -6.97 15.55
CA LEU A 230 -19.19 -6.02 16.66
C LEU A 230 -19.63 -4.62 16.19
N ALA A 231 -19.56 -4.35 14.89
CA ALA A 231 -19.97 -3.08 14.27
C ALA A 231 -21.41 -3.10 13.70
N ALA A 232 -22.17 -4.19 13.87
CA ALA A 232 -23.59 -4.28 13.48
C ALA A 232 -24.53 -3.27 14.22
N SER A 233 -23.96 -2.29 14.93
CA SER A 233 -24.66 -1.20 15.61
C SER A 233 -24.63 0.13 14.86
N ALA A 234 -23.94 0.26 13.71
CA ALA A 234 -24.21 1.36 12.80
C ALA A 234 -25.44 0.96 11.97
N GLU A 235 -26.62 1.51 12.33
CA GLU A 235 -27.82 1.34 11.51
C GLU A 235 -27.50 1.68 10.05
N HIS A 236 -27.85 0.79 9.13
CA HIS A 236 -27.71 1.08 7.72
C HIS A 236 -28.64 2.24 7.36
N ILE A 237 -28.06 3.40 7.07
CA ILE A 237 -28.79 4.59 6.63
C ILE A 237 -28.69 4.67 5.11
N ALA A 238 -29.83 4.49 4.44
CA ALA A 238 -29.92 4.60 2.99
C ALA A 238 -29.65 6.04 2.51
N PRO A 239 -29.16 6.23 1.26
CA PRO A 239 -29.03 7.54 0.64
C PRO A 239 -30.33 8.35 0.65
N ARG A 240 -30.23 9.63 1.02
CA ARG A 240 -31.34 10.59 1.16
C ARG A 240 -31.33 11.65 0.07
N THR A 241 -30.17 11.92 -0.54
CA THR A 241 -30.01 12.93 -1.61
C THR A 241 -29.49 12.33 -2.92
N PRO A 242 -29.69 13.00 -4.07
CA PRO A 242 -29.11 12.55 -5.34
C PRO A 242 -27.58 12.41 -5.31
N ALA A 243 -26.88 13.33 -4.63
CA ALA A 243 -25.43 13.25 -4.46
C ALA A 243 -25.00 12.05 -3.61
N GLU A 244 -25.73 11.75 -2.52
CA GLU A 244 -25.49 10.56 -1.71
C GLU A 244 -25.74 9.28 -2.52
N ALA A 245 -26.79 9.22 -3.35
CA ALA A 245 -27.11 8.07 -4.18
C ALA A 245 -26.04 7.82 -5.28
N ALA A 246 -25.56 8.90 -5.90
CA ALA A 246 -24.45 8.89 -6.85
C ALA A 246 -23.18 8.31 -6.21
N LEU A 247 -22.77 8.86 -5.07
CA LEU A 247 -21.59 8.39 -4.34
C LEU A 247 -21.72 6.94 -3.86
N ALA A 248 -22.89 6.53 -3.35
CA ALA A 248 -23.14 5.16 -2.91
C ALA A 248 -22.99 4.16 -4.07
N THR A 249 -23.50 4.49 -5.25
CA THR A 249 -23.36 3.66 -6.45
C THR A 249 -21.90 3.52 -6.87
N ILE A 250 -21.16 4.62 -6.90
CA ILE A 250 -19.73 4.63 -7.24
C ILE A 250 -18.93 3.79 -6.24
N TRP A 251 -19.21 3.94 -4.94
CA TRP A 251 -18.53 3.18 -3.89
C TRP A 251 -18.82 1.68 -3.99
N ALA A 252 -20.08 1.31 -4.22
CA ALA A 252 -20.48 -0.09 -4.36
C ALA A 252 -19.69 -0.79 -5.49
N GLU A 253 -19.57 -0.14 -6.65
CA GLU A 253 -18.82 -0.66 -7.79
C GLU A 253 -17.31 -0.77 -7.51
N LEU A 254 -16.72 0.27 -6.91
CA LEU A 254 -15.28 0.35 -6.71
C LEU A 254 -14.79 -0.55 -5.57
N LEU A 255 -15.59 -0.69 -4.51
CA LEU A 255 -15.24 -1.48 -3.32
C LEU A 255 -15.75 -2.93 -3.41
N GLY A 256 -16.57 -3.23 -4.42
CA GLY A 256 -17.14 -4.56 -4.64
C GLY A 256 -18.18 -4.95 -3.57
N GLN A 257 -18.91 -3.98 -3.03
CA GLN A 257 -19.92 -4.21 -1.99
C GLN A 257 -21.32 -3.81 -2.50
N PRO A 258 -22.34 -4.68 -2.37
CA PRO A 258 -23.65 -4.43 -2.98
C PRO A 258 -24.47 -3.36 -2.27
N VAL A 259 -24.22 -3.11 -0.98
CA VAL A 259 -25.00 -2.18 -0.15
C VAL A 259 -24.03 -1.33 0.65
N ILE A 260 -24.07 -0.01 0.41
CA ILE A 260 -23.28 1.00 1.14
C ILE A 260 -24.26 1.98 1.81
N GLY A 261 -24.14 2.16 3.12
CA GLY A 261 -24.83 3.17 3.91
C GLY A 261 -24.11 4.52 3.87
N VAL A 262 -24.84 5.62 4.06
CA VAL A 262 -24.25 6.97 3.95
C VAL A 262 -23.26 7.31 5.06
N THR A 263 -23.34 6.60 6.19
CA THR A 263 -22.46 6.72 7.35
C THR A 263 -21.30 5.72 7.32
N ASP A 264 -21.24 4.84 6.31
CA ASP A 264 -20.14 3.89 6.19
C ASP A 264 -18.83 4.62 5.89
N ASN A 265 -17.75 4.15 6.52
CA ASN A 265 -16.43 4.73 6.34
C ASN A 265 -15.72 4.11 5.13
N PHE A 266 -15.29 4.95 4.18
CA PHE A 266 -14.64 4.56 2.93
C PHE A 266 -13.47 3.60 3.11
N PHE A 267 -12.57 3.94 4.05
CA PHE A 267 -11.33 3.20 4.26
C PHE A 267 -11.56 1.91 5.04
N GLU A 268 -12.58 1.87 5.90
CA GLU A 268 -13.02 0.68 6.61
C GLU A 268 -13.67 -0.37 5.69
N LEU A 269 -14.20 0.08 4.55
CA LEU A 269 -14.75 -0.76 3.50
C LEU A 269 -13.68 -1.24 2.48
N GLY A 270 -12.44 -0.82 2.64
CA GLY A 270 -11.31 -1.22 1.79
C GLY A 270 -10.80 -0.16 0.81
N GLY A 271 -11.35 1.06 0.83
CA GLY A 271 -10.89 2.16 -0.02
C GLY A 271 -9.42 2.53 0.21
N ASP A 272 -8.70 2.88 -0.85
CA ASP A 272 -7.31 3.37 -0.82
C ASP A 272 -7.13 4.63 -1.66
N SER A 273 -5.89 5.13 -1.81
CA SER A 273 -5.61 6.35 -2.57
C SER A 273 -5.93 6.22 -4.07
N ILE A 274 -5.74 5.04 -4.67
CA ILE A 274 -6.06 4.80 -6.08
C ILE A 274 -7.57 4.76 -6.25
N ILE A 275 -8.27 4.05 -5.37
CA ILE A 275 -9.74 4.01 -5.37
C ILE A 275 -10.31 5.41 -5.10
N SER A 276 -9.69 6.21 -4.24
CA SER A 276 -10.08 7.61 -3.98
C SER A 276 -9.99 8.46 -5.25
N LEU A 277 -8.90 8.35 -6.02
CA LEU A 277 -8.74 9.07 -7.29
C LEU A 277 -9.78 8.61 -8.33
N GLN A 278 -10.03 7.31 -8.43
CA GLN A 278 -11.06 6.76 -9.31
C GLN A 278 -12.47 7.23 -8.92
N MET A 279 -12.74 7.28 -7.61
CA MET A 279 -14.01 7.73 -7.05
C MET A 279 -14.25 9.21 -7.36
N VAL A 280 -13.27 10.08 -7.11
CA VAL A 280 -13.32 11.51 -7.44
C VAL A 280 -13.57 11.73 -8.94
N SER A 281 -12.86 10.99 -9.80
CA SER A 281 -13.06 11.06 -11.25
C SER A 281 -14.47 10.66 -11.68
N ARG A 282 -15.05 9.61 -11.06
CA ARG A 282 -16.42 9.15 -11.33
C ARG A 282 -17.46 10.12 -10.77
N ALA A 283 -17.25 10.65 -9.57
CA ALA A 283 -18.13 11.60 -8.90
C ALA A 283 -18.28 12.89 -9.73
N ARG A 284 -17.16 13.41 -10.24
CA ARG A 284 -17.16 14.59 -11.13
C ARG A 284 -18.03 14.38 -12.38
N ARG A 285 -18.02 13.19 -12.98
CA ARG A 285 -18.88 12.87 -14.15
C ARG A 285 -20.37 12.83 -13.81
N GLN A 286 -20.72 12.67 -12.54
CA GLN A 286 -22.09 12.69 -12.04
C GLN A 286 -22.46 14.05 -11.40
N GLY A 287 -21.66 15.09 -11.63
CA GLY A 287 -21.91 16.44 -11.11
C GLY A 287 -21.57 16.63 -9.63
N VAL A 288 -20.92 15.66 -8.99
CA VAL A 288 -20.46 15.77 -7.60
C VAL A 288 -18.99 16.19 -7.60
N LEU A 289 -18.74 17.45 -7.24
CA LEU A 289 -17.41 18.05 -7.23
C LEU A 289 -16.77 17.86 -5.85
N ILE A 290 -15.83 16.93 -5.77
CA ILE A 290 -15.01 16.64 -4.59
C ILE A 290 -13.56 16.47 -5.01
N GLU A 291 -12.63 16.79 -4.13
CA GLU A 291 -11.19 16.61 -4.34
C GLU A 291 -10.67 15.36 -3.63
N PRO A 292 -9.51 14.80 -4.04
CA PRO A 292 -8.91 13.66 -3.35
C PRO A 292 -8.69 13.90 -1.86
N ARG A 293 -8.32 15.13 -1.47
CA ARG A 293 -8.12 15.51 -0.06
C ARG A 293 -9.40 15.38 0.76
N ASP A 294 -10.55 15.64 0.15
CA ASP A 294 -11.84 15.63 0.83
C ASP A 294 -12.21 14.22 1.24
N VAL A 295 -11.84 13.21 0.45
CA VAL A 295 -12.06 11.79 0.76
C VAL A 295 -11.36 11.35 2.05
N PHE A 296 -10.16 11.87 2.30
CA PHE A 296 -9.39 11.55 3.50
C PHE A 296 -9.92 12.28 4.74
N GLN A 297 -10.45 13.49 4.57
CA GLN A 297 -10.99 14.31 5.66
C GLN A 297 -12.43 13.91 6.01
N HIS A 298 -13.24 13.64 4.99
CA HIS A 298 -14.66 13.35 5.05
C HIS A 298 -14.89 11.92 4.57
N GLN A 299 -14.70 10.97 5.48
CA GLN A 299 -14.57 9.55 5.13
C GLN A 299 -15.92 8.84 4.94
N THR A 300 -17.04 9.57 4.95
CA THR A 300 -18.40 9.03 4.77
C THR A 300 -19.11 9.72 3.62
N ILE A 301 -20.07 9.04 3.01
CA ILE A 301 -20.86 9.62 1.91
C ILE A 301 -21.66 10.83 2.39
N GLU A 302 -22.25 10.78 3.58
CA GLU A 302 -22.96 11.91 4.19
C GLU A 302 -22.05 13.14 4.29
N ALA A 303 -20.82 12.98 4.78
CA ALA A 303 -19.88 14.07 4.94
C ALA A 303 -19.39 14.61 3.58
N LEU A 304 -19.14 13.74 2.59
CA LEU A 304 -18.74 14.16 1.24
C LEU A 304 -19.87 14.86 0.50
N ALA A 305 -21.09 14.35 0.58
CA ALA A 305 -22.25 14.95 -0.07
C ALA A 305 -22.58 16.33 0.52
N ALA A 306 -22.27 16.56 1.80
CA ALA A 306 -22.42 17.87 2.43
C ALA A 306 -21.50 18.94 1.84
N LEU A 307 -20.31 18.57 1.34
CA LEU A 307 -19.40 19.49 0.64
C LEU A 307 -19.93 19.92 -0.73
N SER A 308 -20.81 19.11 -1.32
CA SER A 308 -21.33 19.31 -2.67
C SER A 308 -22.48 20.33 -2.76
N ARG A 309 -22.73 21.15 -1.73
CA ARG A 309 -23.85 22.11 -1.73
C ARG A 309 -23.42 23.51 -2.16
N ASP A 310 -24.18 24.03 -3.13
CA ASP A 310 -24.19 25.37 -3.72
C ASP A 310 -22.93 25.77 -4.51
N ASN A 311 -22.78 25.21 -5.70
CA ASN A 311 -22.48 26.06 -6.84
C ASN A 311 -23.73 26.07 -7.73
N ASP A 312 -24.51 27.13 -7.55
CA ASP A 312 -25.52 27.56 -8.51
C ASP A 312 -24.88 27.60 -9.91
N VAL A 313 -25.68 27.22 -10.90
CA VAL A 313 -25.29 27.06 -12.30
C VAL A 313 -24.65 28.34 -12.83
N ALA A 314 -23.33 28.41 -12.82
CA ALA A 314 -22.58 29.09 -13.87
C ALA A 314 -22.15 27.99 -14.82
N GLU A 315 -22.62 28.07 -16.06
CA GLU A 315 -22.23 27.20 -17.16
C GLU A 315 -20.70 27.19 -17.31
N ASP A 316 -20.03 26.28 -16.61
CA ASP A 316 -18.76 25.74 -17.07
C ASP A 316 -19.04 24.38 -17.69
N ARG A 317 -19.86 24.42 -18.75
CA ARG A 317 -19.68 23.47 -19.85
C ARG A 317 -18.34 23.81 -20.51
N SER A 318 -17.24 23.49 -19.84
CA SER A 318 -16.06 23.08 -20.55
C SER A 318 -16.39 21.70 -21.14
N GLU A 319 -17.14 21.71 -22.25
CA GLU A 319 -16.81 20.82 -23.37
C GLU A 319 -15.28 20.83 -23.51
N PRO A 320 -14.61 19.72 -23.88
CA PRO A 320 -13.17 19.78 -24.12
C PRO A 320 -12.95 20.88 -25.16
N ALA A 321 -12.52 22.05 -24.69
CA ALA A 321 -12.42 23.22 -25.52
C ALA A 321 -11.31 22.89 -26.50
N HIS A 322 -11.71 22.61 -27.74
CA HIS A 322 -10.84 22.68 -28.91
C HIS A 322 -10.55 24.15 -29.22
N ASP A 323 -10.23 24.95 -28.20
CA ASP A 323 -9.87 26.35 -28.32
C ASP A 323 -8.44 26.52 -27.79
N VAL A 324 -7.61 27.00 -28.71
CA VAL A 324 -6.17 27.25 -28.62
C VAL A 324 -5.85 28.06 -27.34
N LEU A 325 -5.04 27.48 -26.44
CA LEU A 325 -4.72 28.07 -25.12
C LEU A 325 -3.22 28.13 -24.81
N ALA A 326 -2.39 28.39 -25.83
CA ALA A 326 -1.20 29.18 -25.61
C ALA A 326 -1.54 30.63 -25.99
N GLU A 327 -1.77 31.49 -25.01
CA GLU A 327 -1.99 32.94 -25.20
C GLU A 327 -0.67 33.63 -25.63
N LEU A 328 -0.10 33.22 -26.77
CA LEU A 328 0.99 33.94 -27.40
C LEU A 328 0.40 35.06 -28.25
N SER A 329 0.85 36.31 -28.04
CA SER A 329 0.45 37.42 -28.90
C SER A 329 1.07 37.25 -30.30
N ASP A 330 0.49 37.88 -31.33
CA ASP A 330 1.05 37.88 -32.70
C ASP A 330 2.53 38.30 -32.73
N ASP A 331 2.89 39.34 -31.96
CA ASP A 331 4.28 39.78 -31.78
C ASP A 331 5.22 38.71 -31.19
N GLN A 332 4.69 37.80 -30.36
CA GLN A 332 5.46 36.71 -29.75
C GLN A 332 5.62 35.55 -30.72
N LEU A 333 4.60 35.26 -31.53
CA LEU A 333 4.66 34.26 -32.60
C LEU A 333 5.65 34.67 -33.69
N GLU A 334 5.65 35.94 -34.11
CA GLU A 334 6.61 36.47 -35.10
C GLU A 334 8.07 36.33 -34.62
N ARG A 335 8.32 36.55 -33.32
CA ARG A 335 9.67 36.40 -32.73
C ARG A 335 10.20 34.97 -32.73
N LEU A 336 9.33 33.97 -32.80
CA LEU A 336 9.75 32.57 -32.86
C LEU A 336 10.30 32.19 -34.25
N GLY A 337 10.03 33.00 -35.29
CA GLY A 337 10.54 32.77 -36.65
C GLY A 337 10.08 31.44 -37.26
N LEU A 338 8.97 30.88 -36.76
CA LEU A 338 8.40 29.64 -37.25
C LEU A 338 7.46 29.92 -38.42
N ASP A 339 7.42 29.02 -39.40
CA ASP A 339 6.44 29.07 -40.48
C ASP A 339 5.06 28.64 -39.92
N PRO A 340 4.05 29.53 -39.87
CA PRO A 340 2.73 29.20 -39.32
C PRO A 340 2.03 28.06 -40.07
N SER A 341 2.39 27.83 -41.34
CA SER A 341 1.82 26.74 -42.14
C SER A 341 2.33 25.35 -41.73
N CYS A 342 3.37 25.28 -40.90
CA CYS A 342 3.95 24.05 -40.36
C CYS A 342 3.54 23.76 -38.90
N ILE A 343 2.67 24.57 -38.31
CA ILE A 343 2.23 24.44 -36.91
C ILE A 343 0.78 23.99 -36.89
N GLU A 344 0.52 22.81 -36.33
CA GLU A 344 -0.84 22.29 -36.13
C GLU A 344 -1.47 22.85 -34.85
N ASP A 345 -0.69 22.95 -33.76
CA ASP A 345 -1.15 23.50 -32.47
C ASP A 345 0.02 23.88 -31.55
N VAL A 346 -0.23 24.72 -30.53
CA VAL A 346 0.74 25.14 -29.51
C VAL A 346 0.14 25.00 -28.12
N TYR A 347 0.77 24.17 -27.28
CA TYR A 347 0.30 23.89 -25.92
C TYR A 347 1.23 24.48 -24.85
N PRO A 348 0.69 25.06 -23.76
CA PRO A 348 1.50 25.47 -22.63
C PRO A 348 2.13 24.25 -21.94
N LEU A 349 3.35 24.41 -21.43
CA LEU A 349 4.00 23.38 -20.64
C LEU A 349 3.28 23.19 -19.31
N SER A 350 3.01 21.95 -18.93
CA SER A 350 2.59 21.60 -17.57
C SER A 350 3.67 21.99 -16.55
N PRO A 351 3.34 22.19 -15.26
CA PRO A 351 4.32 22.52 -14.22
C PRO A 351 5.51 21.54 -14.14
N MET A 352 5.27 20.26 -14.42
CA MET A 352 6.33 19.25 -14.47
C MET A 352 7.25 19.46 -15.68
N GLN A 353 6.69 19.72 -16.85
CA GLN A 353 7.47 20.03 -18.06
C GLN A 353 8.25 21.35 -17.91
N GLN A 354 7.66 22.36 -17.25
CA GLN A 354 8.36 23.60 -16.91
C GLN A 354 9.57 23.33 -15.99
N GLY A 355 9.40 22.49 -14.97
CA GLY A 355 10.50 22.07 -14.10
C GLY A 355 11.61 21.33 -14.85
N MET A 356 11.23 20.37 -15.72
CA MET A 356 12.19 19.63 -16.54
C MET A 356 12.97 20.55 -17.49
N LEU A 357 12.27 21.47 -18.16
CA LEU A 357 12.88 22.46 -19.05
C LEU A 357 13.80 23.42 -18.28
N PHE A 358 13.37 23.90 -17.11
CA PHE A 358 14.20 24.75 -16.25
C PHE A 358 15.51 24.05 -15.87
N HIS A 359 15.44 22.76 -15.50
CA HIS A 359 16.64 21.98 -15.19
C HIS A 359 17.52 21.74 -16.42
N SER A 360 16.93 21.41 -17.58
CA SER A 360 17.72 21.19 -18.80
C SER A 360 18.38 22.47 -19.33
N LEU A 361 17.75 23.63 -19.15
CA LEU A 361 18.31 24.93 -19.55
C LEU A 361 19.37 25.44 -18.55
N ARG A 362 19.32 25.02 -17.29
CA ARG A 362 20.34 25.37 -16.28
C ARG A 362 21.61 24.53 -16.39
N ASP A 363 21.50 23.28 -16.83
CA ASP A 363 22.64 22.36 -16.98
C ASP A 363 23.18 22.37 -18.42
N ALA A 364 23.59 23.55 -18.90
CA ALA A 364 24.10 23.76 -20.26
C ALA A 364 25.41 23.01 -20.62
N ASP A 365 25.92 22.14 -19.74
CA ASP A 365 27.10 21.27 -19.97
C ASP A 365 26.79 19.77 -19.96
N SER A 366 25.52 19.36 -20.07
CA SER A 366 25.16 17.94 -20.28
C SER A 366 24.19 17.78 -21.45
N GLY A 367 24.73 17.85 -22.66
CA GLY A 367 24.04 17.56 -23.92
C GLY A 367 25.00 17.64 -25.09
#